data_AF-A0A3B4APL4-F1
#
_entry.id   AF-A0A3B4APL4-F1
#
_cell.length_a   1.000
_cell.length_b   1.000
_cell.length_c   1.000
_cell.angle_alpha   90.00
_cell.angle_beta   90.00
_cell.angle_gamma   90.00
#
_symmetry.space_group_name_H-M   'P 1'
#
loop_
_entity.id
_entity.type
_entity.pdbx_description
1 polymer ?
#
loop_
_entity_poly.entity_id
_entity_poly.type
_entity_poly.pdbx_seq_one_letter_code
_entity_poly.pdbx_strand_id
1 'polypeptide(L)'
;CNSHYIGRKEDIVRAGRVTRVLNGCRDVLILHHQGQIYAMDMRCYREHRGQSMVLFTNSATLSMQEFNSRLCIGLYQAVDNPTVTPLWTEWRSKGVKQRIHQVTVVKGHVYVTLNTHTEEVESDRYQSHKHRTALCKDHTRTNT
;
A
#
# COMPACT_ATOMS: atom_id res chain seq x y z
N CYS A 1 4.35 16.96 -14.80
CA CYS A 1 3.61 16.14 -13.82
C CYS A 1 2.42 15.50 -14.50
N ASN A 2 2.42 14.18 -14.70
CA ASN A 2 1.29 13.48 -15.33
C ASN A 2 0.31 13.04 -14.25
N SER A 3 -0.93 13.50 -14.37
CA SER A 3 -2.03 13.15 -13.47
C SER A 3 -2.95 12.14 -14.16
N HIS A 4 -3.33 11.09 -13.45
CA HIS A 4 -4.10 9.96 -13.99
C HIS A 4 -5.50 9.98 -13.42
N TYR A 5 -6.51 9.97 -14.30
CA TYR A 5 -7.90 9.82 -13.88
C TYR A 5 -8.17 8.42 -13.33
N ILE A 6 -8.76 8.35 -12.14
CA ILE A 6 -9.06 7.08 -11.46
C ILE A 6 -10.55 6.74 -11.54
N GLY A 7 -11.40 7.74 -11.32
CA GLY A 7 -12.85 7.57 -11.26
C GLY A 7 -13.56 8.67 -10.47
N ARG A 8 -14.86 8.51 -10.27
CA ARG A 8 -15.64 9.38 -9.39
C ARG A 8 -15.37 9.06 -7.93
N LYS A 9 -15.32 10.09 -7.09
CA LYS A 9 -15.11 9.97 -5.65
C LYS A 9 -16.16 9.05 -5.01
N GLU A 10 -17.43 9.23 -5.37
CA GLU A 10 -18.55 8.42 -4.87
C GLU A 10 -18.39 6.92 -5.13
N ASP A 11 -17.87 6.56 -6.31
CA ASP A 11 -17.66 5.17 -6.69
C ASP A 11 -16.50 4.56 -5.89
N ILE A 12 -15.41 5.31 -5.71
CA ILE A 12 -14.24 4.88 -4.94
C ILE A 12 -14.57 4.74 -3.45
N VAL A 13 -15.33 5.69 -2.89
CA VAL A 13 -15.79 5.65 -1.50
C VAL A 13 -16.67 4.44 -1.27
N ARG A 14 -17.60 4.16 -2.19
CA ARG A 14 -18.50 2.99 -2.13
C ARG A 14 -17.75 1.67 -2.24
N ALA A 15 -16.77 1.61 -3.13
CA ALA A 15 -15.91 0.44 -3.28
C ALA A 15 -14.93 0.25 -2.10
N GLY A 16 -14.68 1.30 -1.31
CA GLY A 16 -13.66 1.34 -0.26
C GLY A 16 -12.23 1.43 -0.81
N ARG A 17 -11.93 0.73 -1.92
CA ARG A 17 -10.63 0.76 -2.60
C ARG A 17 -10.71 0.46 -4.10
N VAL A 18 -9.68 0.87 -4.84
CA VAL A 18 -9.46 0.60 -6.26
C VAL A 18 -7.96 0.42 -6.51
N THR A 19 -7.59 -0.49 -7.41
CA THR A 19 -6.21 -0.64 -7.89
C THR A 19 -6.06 -0.21 -9.34
N ARG A 20 -4.94 0.41 -9.69
CA ARG A 20 -4.63 0.86 -11.06
C ARG A 20 -3.15 0.70 -11.38
N VAL A 21 -2.86 0.31 -12.62
CA VAL A 21 -1.50 0.41 -13.18
C VAL A 21 -1.34 1.79 -13.80
N LEU A 22 -0.47 2.62 -13.23
CA LEU A 22 -0.16 3.96 -13.72
C LEU A 22 1.15 3.95 -14.50
N ASN A 23 1.23 4.73 -15.59
CA ASN A 23 2.35 4.75 -16.55
C ASN A 23 2.77 3.37 -17.08
N GLY A 24 1.88 2.37 -17.08
CA GLY A 24 2.14 1.01 -17.55
C GLY A 24 3.07 0.16 -16.66
N CYS A 25 3.66 0.75 -15.62
CA CYS A 25 4.70 0.09 -14.83
C CYS A 25 4.49 0.10 -13.31
N ARG A 26 3.58 0.93 -12.77
CA ARG A 26 3.42 1.10 -11.33
C ARG A 26 2.03 0.69 -10.84
N ASP A 27 1.97 -0.36 -10.02
CA ASP A 27 0.71 -0.80 -9.39
C ASP A 27 0.38 0.09 -8.18
N VAL A 28 -0.72 0.82 -8.25
CA VAL A 28 -1.14 1.78 -7.22
C VAL A 28 -2.43 1.31 -6.57
N LEU A 29 -2.45 1.31 -5.23
CA LEU A 29 -3.65 1.16 -4.42
C LEU A 29 -4.20 2.55 -4.08
N ILE A 30 -5.45 2.79 -4.44
CA ILE A 30 -6.24 3.96 -4.07
C ILE A 30 -7.30 3.50 -3.08
N LEU A 31 -7.41 4.15 -1.93
CA LEU A 31 -8.35 3.75 -0.89
C LEU A 31 -8.97 4.95 -0.19
N HIS A 32 -10.19 4.77 0.30
CA HIS A 32 -10.89 5.72 1.13
C HIS A 32 -10.81 5.27 2.60
N HIS A 33 -10.28 6.13 3.47
CA HIS A 33 -10.20 5.87 4.91
C HIS A 33 -10.39 7.18 5.69
N GLN A 34 -11.27 7.16 6.70
CA GLN A 34 -11.55 8.31 7.57
C GLN A 34 -11.88 9.60 6.80
N GLY A 35 -12.69 9.51 5.73
CA GLY A 35 -13.12 10.67 4.94
C GLY A 35 -12.11 11.16 3.90
N GLN A 36 -10.91 10.59 3.86
CA GLN A 36 -9.82 10.98 2.97
C GLN A 36 -9.49 9.86 1.98
N ILE A 37 -9.06 10.22 0.77
CA ILE A 37 -8.54 9.27 -0.21
C ILE A 37 -7.01 9.32 -0.20
N TYR A 38 -6.41 8.14 -0.20
CA TYR A 38 -4.97 7.92 -0.23
C TYR A 38 -4.58 7.13 -1.48
N ALA A 39 -3.40 7.38 -2.01
CA ALA A 39 -2.80 6.58 -3.07
C ALA A 39 -1.37 6.21 -2.68
N MET A 40 -1.01 4.94 -2.85
CA MET A 40 0.32 4.43 -2.56
C MET A 40 0.64 3.21 -3.41
N ASP A 41 1.88 2.76 -3.39
CA ASP A 41 2.24 1.47 -3.97
C ASP A 41 1.32 0.36 -3.45
N MET A 42 0.85 -0.50 -4.36
CA MET A 42 -0.04 -1.60 -4.02
C MET A 42 0.67 -2.72 -3.23
N ARG A 43 1.97 -2.91 -3.49
CA ARG A 43 2.78 -3.98 -2.91
C ARG A 43 3.48 -3.48 -1.65
N CYS A 44 3.25 -4.14 -0.52
CA CYS A 44 3.88 -3.76 0.74
C CYS A 44 5.39 -3.99 0.71
N TYR A 45 6.16 -3.14 1.39
CA TYR A 45 7.60 -3.33 1.59
C TYR A 45 7.97 -4.59 2.39
N ARG A 46 7.02 -5.16 3.15
CA ARG A 46 7.18 -6.44 3.85
C ARG A 46 6.62 -7.58 3.02
N GLU A 47 7.32 -7.96 1.97
CA GLU A 47 7.04 -9.22 1.30
C GLU A 47 7.57 -10.37 2.17
N HIS A 48 6.69 -10.95 2.98
CA HIS A 48 7.02 -12.10 3.83
C HIS A 48 7.18 -13.34 2.94
N ARG A 49 8.42 -13.79 2.72
CA ARG A 49 8.77 -15.16 2.29
C ARG A 49 7.81 -15.80 1.25
N GLY A 50 7.59 -15.15 0.11
CA GLY A 50 6.80 -15.71 -0.99
C GLY A 50 5.27 -15.56 -0.84
N GLN A 51 4.78 -14.97 0.26
CA GLN A 51 3.45 -14.38 0.30
C GLN A 51 3.63 -12.89 0.05
N SER A 52 3.43 -12.48 -1.21
CA SER A 52 3.11 -11.09 -1.50
C SER A 52 1.87 -10.76 -0.70
N MET A 53 2.06 -10.09 0.45
CA MET A 53 1.03 -9.30 1.09
C MET A 53 0.72 -8.18 0.11
N VAL A 54 -0.03 -8.52 -0.95
CA VAL A 54 -0.86 -7.54 -1.61
C VAL A 54 -1.68 -6.99 -0.47
N LEU A 55 -1.54 -5.69 -0.23
CA LEU A 55 -2.47 -4.98 0.65
C LEU A 55 -3.86 -5.27 0.09
N PHE A 56 -4.50 -6.27 0.68
CA PHE A 56 -5.85 -6.72 0.43
C PHE A 56 -6.13 -7.40 -0.93
N THR A 57 -5.48 -8.52 -1.26
CA THR A 57 -6.15 -9.55 -2.08
C THR A 57 -7.17 -10.30 -1.22
N ASN A 58 -8.32 -10.67 -1.81
CA ASN A 58 -9.52 -11.26 -1.21
C ASN A 58 -9.30 -12.64 -0.52
N SER A 59 -8.37 -12.74 0.42
CA SER A 59 -8.25 -13.88 1.33
C SER A 59 -8.78 -13.44 2.69
N ALA A 60 -9.80 -14.17 3.15
CA ALA A 60 -10.69 -13.84 4.24
C ALA A 60 -10.08 -13.89 5.66
N THR A 61 -8.84 -13.46 5.86
CA THR A 61 -8.16 -13.52 7.17
C THR A 61 -7.32 -12.31 7.54
N LEU A 62 -7.10 -11.34 6.65
CA LEU A 62 -6.58 -10.03 7.03
C LEU A 62 -7.76 -9.09 7.20
N SER A 63 -8.28 -9.05 8.42
CA SER A 63 -9.31 -8.11 8.80
C SER A 63 -8.86 -6.69 8.41
N MET A 64 -9.81 -5.88 7.96
CA MET A 64 -9.66 -4.43 7.78
C MET A 64 -9.10 -3.69 9.01
N GLN A 65 -8.96 -4.39 10.15
CA GLN A 65 -8.38 -3.94 11.40
C GLN A 65 -6.84 -3.74 11.32
N GLU A 66 -6.16 -4.36 10.35
CA GLU A 66 -4.72 -4.16 10.12
C GLU A 66 -4.40 -3.13 9.03
N PHE A 67 -5.41 -2.53 8.38
CA PHE A 67 -5.21 -1.28 7.67
C PHE A 67 -5.19 -0.09 8.65
N ASN A 68 -4.30 -0.17 9.62
CA ASN A 68 -3.76 1.05 10.16
C ASN A 68 -2.80 1.59 9.10
N SER A 69 -3.14 2.72 8.50
CA SER A 69 -2.21 3.61 7.80
C SER A 69 -0.80 3.67 8.45
N ARG A 70 -0.72 3.41 9.76
CA ARG A 70 0.45 3.22 10.63
C ARG A 70 1.46 2.15 10.16
N LEU A 71 1.05 0.98 9.67
CA LEU A 71 2.00 -0.09 9.31
C LEU A 71 2.71 0.19 7.97
N CYS A 72 2.00 0.85 7.04
CA CYS A 72 2.53 1.24 5.73
C CYS A 72 3.52 2.41 5.84
N ILE A 73 3.39 3.27 6.85
CA ILE A 73 4.32 4.38 7.14
C ILE A 73 5.46 3.99 8.09
N GLY A 74 5.67 2.69 8.34
CA GLY A 74 6.80 2.20 9.13
C GLY A 74 6.68 2.39 10.64
N LEU A 75 5.48 2.62 11.19
CA LEU A 75 5.28 2.67 12.64
C LEU A 75 5.23 1.26 13.24
N TYR A 76 5.81 1.11 14.42
CA TYR A 76 5.78 -0.12 15.22
C TYR A 76 5.74 0.21 16.71
N GLN A 77 5.16 -0.68 17.51
CA GLN A 77 5.26 -0.61 18.96
C GLN A 77 6.56 -1.27 19.40
N ALA A 78 7.45 -0.49 20.01
CA ALA A 78 8.67 -0.96 20.62
C ALA A 78 8.42 -1.29 22.09
N VAL A 79 9.00 -2.38 22.56
CA VAL A 79 9.10 -2.71 23.98
C VAL A 79 10.54 -2.41 24.38
N ASP A 80 10.74 -1.43 25.26
CA ASP A 80 12.09 -1.05 25.67
C ASP A 80 12.67 -1.99 26.72
N ASN A 81 11.85 -2.44 27.67
CA ASN A 81 12.25 -3.42 28.66
C ASN A 81 11.24 -4.59 28.70
N PRO A 82 11.57 -5.76 28.12
CA PRO A 82 10.66 -6.91 28.06
C PRO A 82 10.48 -7.61 29.42
N THR A 83 11.20 -7.19 30.46
CA THR A 83 11.14 -7.81 31.79
C THR A 83 10.21 -7.11 32.78
N VAL A 84 9.64 -5.95 32.43
CA VAL A 84 8.71 -5.19 33.29
C VAL A 84 7.26 -5.52 32.95
N THR A 85 6.45 -5.78 33.98
CA THR A 85 5.01 -6.03 33.87
C THR A 85 4.19 -4.94 34.58
N PRO A 86 3.18 -4.33 33.92
CA PRO A 86 2.77 -4.57 32.53
C PRO A 86 3.79 -4.05 31.52
N LEU A 87 3.83 -4.67 30.34
CA LEU A 87 4.71 -4.25 29.25
C LEU A 87 4.36 -2.82 28.83
N TRP A 88 5.30 -1.90 29.01
CA TRP A 88 5.19 -0.56 28.46
C TRP A 88 5.63 -0.58 27.00
N THR A 89 4.78 -0.04 26.11
CA THR A 89 5.09 0.06 24.68
C THR A 89 5.12 1.50 24.24
N GLU A 90 6.13 1.84 23.43
CA GLU A 90 6.25 3.16 22.81
C GLU A 90 6.10 3.05 21.30
N TRP A 91 5.41 4.01 20.70
CA TRP A 91 5.35 4.10 19.25
C TRP A 91 6.67 4.63 18.71
N ARG A 92 7.29 3.86 17.81
CA ARG A 92 8.49 4.27 17.07
C ARG A 92 8.26 4.19 15.57
N SER A 93 9.04 4.95 14.83
CA SER A 93 8.98 4.99 13.37
C SER A 93 10.27 4.46 12.77
N LYS A 94 10.16 3.67 11.70
CA LYS A 94 11.28 3.31 10.82
C LYS A 94 11.42 4.27 9.62
N GLY A 95 10.68 5.39 9.62
CA GLY A 95 10.55 6.28 8.48
C GLY A 95 9.56 5.77 7.44
N VAL A 96 9.41 6.51 6.34
CA VAL A 96 8.51 6.15 5.23
C VAL A 96 8.97 4.85 4.58
N LYS A 97 8.11 3.84 4.56
CA LYS A 97 8.39 2.53 3.95
C LYS A 97 7.58 2.24 2.69
N GLN A 98 6.47 2.95 2.53
CA GLN A 98 5.58 2.83 1.38
C GLN A 98 5.56 4.16 0.61
N ARG A 99 5.82 4.14 -0.70
CA ARG A 99 5.75 5.34 -1.52
C ARG A 99 4.30 5.80 -1.61
N ILE A 100 4.06 7.03 -1.17
CA ILE A 100 2.77 7.71 -1.25
C ILE A 100 2.75 8.56 -2.51
N HIS A 101 1.62 8.53 -3.20
CA HIS A 101 1.34 9.33 -4.39
C HIS A 101 0.34 10.43 -4.06
N GLN A 102 0.39 11.50 -4.83
CA GLN A 102 -0.48 12.64 -4.62
C GLN A 102 -1.86 12.33 -5.19
N VAL A 103 -2.89 12.52 -4.37
CA VAL A 103 -4.29 12.46 -4.80
C VAL A 103 -4.81 13.88 -4.98
N THR A 104 -5.54 14.12 -6.06
CA THR A 104 -6.25 15.38 -6.30
C THR A 104 -7.71 15.08 -6.61
N VAL A 105 -8.62 15.81 -5.98
CA VAL A 105 -10.06 15.69 -6.24
C VAL A 105 -10.56 16.99 -6.85
N VAL A 106 -11.07 16.93 -8.08
CA VAL A 106 -11.59 18.10 -8.81
C VAL A 106 -13.01 17.79 -9.24
N LYS A 107 -13.98 18.59 -8.78
CA LYS A 107 -15.41 18.44 -9.13
C LYS A 107 -15.93 16.99 -8.94
N GLY A 108 -15.52 16.34 -7.85
CA GLY A 108 -15.92 14.96 -7.55
C GLY A 108 -15.16 13.87 -8.32
N HIS A 109 -14.19 14.22 -9.17
CA HIS A 109 -13.32 13.29 -9.89
C HIS A 109 -11.98 13.15 -9.19
N VAL A 110 -11.52 11.91 -9.04
CA VAL A 110 -10.27 11.57 -8.37
C VAL A 110 -9.18 11.35 -9.40
N TYR A 111 -8.05 12.00 -9.17
CA TYR A 111 -6.83 11.88 -9.96
C TYR A 111 -5.66 11.52 -9.07
N VAL A 112 -4.69 10.78 -9.62
CA VAL A 112 -3.44 10.44 -8.94
C VAL A 112 -2.26 10.94 -9.75
N THR A 113 -1.36 11.66 -9.10
CA THR A 113 -0.04 12.04 -9.63
C THR A 113 1.01 11.19 -8.93
N LEU A 114 1.78 10.43 -9.72
CA LEU A 114 2.85 9.60 -9.18
C LEU A 114 3.94 10.46 -8.55
N ASN A 115 4.38 10.05 -7.36
CA ASN A 115 5.54 10.61 -6.71
C ASN A 115 6.80 10.06 -7.39
N THR A 116 7.54 10.92 -8.07
CA THR A 116 8.78 10.59 -8.79
C THR A 116 10.04 11.09 -8.09
N HIS A 117 9.99 11.39 -6.79
CA HIS A 117 11.19 11.77 -6.04
C HIS A 117 12.23 10.65 -6.09
N THR A 118 13.50 11.04 -6.24
CA THR A 118 14.66 10.16 -6.44
C THR A 118 15.06 9.38 -5.19
N GLU A 119 14.59 9.79 -4.02
CA GLU A 119 14.79 9.05 -2.77
C GLU A 119 14.16 7.66 -2.90
N GLU A 120 14.95 6.62 -2.72
CA GLU A 120 14.44 5.26 -2.72
C GLU A 120 13.60 4.99 -1.46
N VAL A 121 12.42 4.42 -1.68
CA VAL A 121 11.54 3.92 -0.63
C VAL A 121 11.49 2.41 -0.76
N GLU A 122 11.48 1.67 0.35
CA GLU A 122 11.59 0.20 0.33
C GLU A 122 10.53 -0.48 -0.58
N SER A 123 9.33 0.09 -0.69
CA SER A 123 8.29 -0.39 -1.61
C SER A 123 8.68 -0.35 -3.10
N ASP A 124 9.63 0.49 -3.51
CA ASP A 124 10.10 0.62 -4.90
C ASP A 124 10.66 -0.71 -5.44
N ARG A 125 11.34 -1.48 -4.59
CA ARG A 125 11.91 -2.78 -4.93
C ARG A 125 10.84 -3.71 -5.51
N TYR A 126 9.67 -3.73 -4.88
CA TYR A 126 8.57 -4.66 -5.19
C TYR A 126 7.75 -4.25 -6.41
N GLN A 127 7.92 -3.00 -6.85
CA GLN A 127 7.28 -2.44 -8.04
C GLN A 127 8.09 -2.72 -9.32
N SER A 128 9.30 -3.26 -9.19
CA SER A 128 10.15 -3.60 -10.33
C SER A 128 9.58 -4.76 -11.17
N HIS A 129 9.83 -4.73 -12.47
CA HIS A 129 9.38 -5.75 -13.41
C HIS A 129 9.76 -7.18 -12.98
N LYS A 130 10.95 -7.36 -12.37
CA LYS A 130 11.40 -8.66 -11.84
C LYS A 130 10.44 -9.25 -10.81
N HIS A 131 9.97 -8.44 -9.86
CA HIS A 131 9.02 -8.86 -8.83
C HIS A 131 7.60 -9.00 -9.41
N ARG A 132 7.26 -8.29 -10.49
CA ARG A 132 6.00 -8.53 -11.20
C ARG A 132 5.96 -9.89 -11.89
N THR A 133 7.03 -10.25 -12.58
CA THR A 133 7.11 -11.49 -13.36
C THR A 133 7.25 -12.74 -12.48
N ALA A 134 7.87 -12.63 -11.31
CA ALA A 134 7.95 -13.73 -10.34
C ALA A 134 6.56 -14.19 -9.87
N LEU A 135 5.65 -13.25 -9.58
CA LEU A 135 4.29 -13.56 -9.11
C LEU A 135 3.37 -14.16 -10.19
N CYS A 136 3.53 -13.74 -11.45
CA CYS A 136 2.81 -14.37 -12.57
C CYS A 136 3.17 -15.85 -12.71
N LYS A 137 4.43 -16.22 -12.46
CA LYS A 137 4.87 -17.62 -12.51
C LYS A 137 4.30 -18.45 -11.35
N ASP A 138 4.22 -17.88 -10.15
CA ASP A 138 3.66 -18.59 -8.98
C ASP A 138 2.16 -18.84 -9.10
N HIS A 139 1.37 -17.91 -9.67
CA HIS A 139 -0.06 -18.15 -9.96
C HIS A 139 -0.32 -19.28 -10.97
N THR A 140 0.67 -19.57 -11.82
CA THR A 140 0.53 -20.63 -12.84
C THR A 140 0.84 -22.01 -12.23
N ARG A 141 1.63 -22.07 -11.15
CA ARG A 141 2.03 -23.33 -10.49
C ARG A 141 0.98 -23.87 -9.51
N THR A 142 0.04 -23.05 -9.06
CA THR A 142 -1.03 -23.47 -8.13
C THR A 142 -2.30 -23.98 -8.82
N ASN A 143 -2.35 -24.00 -10.16
CA ASN A 143 -3.50 -24.44 -10.95
C ASN A 143 -3.23 -25.71 -11.78
N THR A 144 -2.28 -26.55 -11.36
CA THR A 144 -2.03 -27.89 -11.94
C THR A 144 -2.04 -28.91 -10.82
#